data_AF-A0A970E7Z5-F1
#
_entry.id   AF-A0A970E7Z5-F1
#
_cell.length_a   1.000
_cell.length_b   1.000
_cell.length_c   1.000
_cell.angle_alpha   90.00
_cell.angle_beta   90.00
_cell.angle_gamma   90.00
#
_symmetry.space_group_name_H-M   'P 1'
#
loop_
_entity.id
_entity.type
_entity.pdbx_description
1 polymer ?
#
loop_
_entity_poly.entity_id
_entity_poly.type
_entity_poly.pdbx_seq_one_letter_code
_entity_poly.pdbx_strand_id
1 'polypeptide(L)' 'MNKDKLMIFLINHQGKIIGTLLGFFIGILLLTLGFIKTIILSICIVIGYHIGKKVDNKEDIVEFIERLINIQGKK' A
#
# COMPACT_ATOMS: atom_id res chain seq x y z
N MET A 1 -27.72 -20.11 -12.74
CA MET A 1 -26.83 -19.41 -13.69
C MET A 1 -25.66 -18.78 -12.93
N ASN A 2 -24.67 -19.63 -12.62
CA ASN A 2 -23.23 -19.38 -12.51
C ASN A 2 -22.72 -18.06 -11.88
N LYS A 3 -22.94 -17.88 -10.57
CA LYS A 3 -22.17 -16.91 -9.76
C LYS A 3 -20.65 -17.16 -9.90
N ASP A 4 -20.28 -18.40 -10.17
CA ASP A 4 -18.92 -18.89 -10.35
C ASP A 4 -18.27 -18.29 -11.61
N LYS A 5 -19.02 -18.11 -12.71
CA LYS A 5 -18.48 -17.43 -13.91
C LYS A 5 -18.21 -15.96 -13.66
N LEU A 6 -19.05 -15.30 -12.87
CA LEU A 6 -18.87 -13.88 -12.56
C LEU A 6 -17.65 -13.68 -11.65
N MET A 7 -17.44 -14.55 -10.66
CA MET A 7 -16.24 -14.51 -9.82
C MET A 7 -14.98 -14.77 -10.65
N ILE A 8 -14.99 -15.75 -11.55
CA ILE A 8 -13.83 -16.05 -12.42
C ILE A 8 -13.53 -14.88 -13.36
N PHE A 9 -14.56 -14.25 -13.95
CA PHE A 9 -14.37 -13.08 -14.82
C PHE A 9 -13.88 -11.85 -14.05
N LEU A 10 -14.39 -11.63 -12.83
CA LEU A 10 -13.86 -10.61 -11.93
C LEU A 10 -12.40 -10.91 -11.65
N ILE A 11 -12.05 -12.12 -11.18
CA ILE A 11 -10.68 -12.59 -10.86
C ILE A 11 -9.71 -12.35 -12.02
N ASN A 12 -10.12 -12.68 -13.24
CA ASN A 12 -9.28 -12.54 -14.42
C ASN A 12 -8.98 -11.08 -14.81
N HIS A 13 -9.76 -10.11 -14.32
CA HIS A 13 -9.62 -8.69 -14.64
C HIS A 13 -9.66 -7.75 -13.42
N GLN A 14 -9.43 -8.27 -12.20
CA GLN A 14 -9.60 -7.51 -10.96
C GLN A 14 -8.76 -6.24 -10.94
N GLY A 15 -7.52 -6.31 -11.46
CA GLY A 15 -6.63 -5.14 -11.49
C GLY A 15 -7.23 -3.94 -12.22
N LYS A 16 -7.91 -4.16 -13.35
CA LYS A 16 -8.55 -3.08 -14.12
C LYS A 16 -9.78 -2.53 -13.42
N ILE A 17 -10.61 -3.40 -12.84
CA ILE A 17 -11.84 -3.01 -12.16
C ILE A 17 -11.51 -2.26 -10.86
N ILE A 18 -10.62 -2.82 -10.04
CA ILE A 18 -10.15 -2.23 -8.79
C ILE A 18 -9.45 -0.90 -9.05
N GLY A 19 -8.55 -0.84 -10.03
CA GLY A 19 -7.86 0.39 -10.40
C GLY A 19 -8.79 1.49 -10.88
N THR A 20 -9.79 1.15 -11.70
CA THR A 20 -10.80 2.11 -12.18
C THR A 20 -11.67 2.62 -11.03
N LEU A 21 -12.10 1.72 -10.13
CA LEU A 21 -12.93 2.08 -8.99
C LEU A 21 -12.18 2.95 -7.98
N LEU A 22 -10.91 2.61 -7.70
CA LEU A 22 -10.01 3.42 -6.89
C LEU A 22 -9.77 4.80 -7.50
N GLY A 23 -9.45 4.85 -8.80
CA GLY A 23 -9.23 6.09 -9.53
C GLY A 23 -10.47 6.99 -9.53
N PHE A 24 -11.65 6.40 -9.70
CA PHE A 24 -12.93 7.12 -9.61
C PHE A 24 -13.14 7.73 -8.22
N PHE A 25 -12.89 6.95 -7.16
CA PHE A 25 -13.05 7.42 -5.79
C PHE A 25 -12.06 8.53 -5.43
N ILE A 26 -10.79 8.39 -5.84
CA ILE A 26 -9.74 9.40 -5.67
C ILE A 26 -10.11 10.67 -6.45
N GLY A 27 -10.59 10.53 -7.69
CA GLY A 27 -11.03 11.65 -8.52
C GLY A 27 -12.21 12.42 -7.90
N ILE A 28 -13.17 11.71 -7.32
CA ILE A 28 -14.29 12.32 -6.59
C ILE A 28 -13.80 13.07 -5.34
N LEU A 29 -12.82 12.52 -4.61
CA LEU A 29 -12.17 13.21 -3.50
C LEU A 29 -11.47 14.48 -3.99
N LEU A 30 -10.81 14.42 -5.14
CA LEU A 30 -10.10 15.55 -5.77
C LEU A 30 -11.04 16.68 -6.18
N LEU A 31 -12.20 16.35 -6.73
CA LEU A 31 -13.25 17.30 -7.06
C LEU A 31 -13.91 17.91 -5.81
N THR A 32 -14.11 17.12 -4.75
CA THR A 32 -14.84 17.58 -3.54
C THR A 32 -13.95 18.34 -2.56
N LEU A 33 -12.73 17.85 -2.30
CA LEU A 33 -11.79 18.44 -1.34
C LEU A 33 -10.92 19.53 -1.98
N GLY A 34 -10.70 19.46 -3.30
CA GLY A 34 -9.83 20.35 -4.08
C GLY A 34 -8.44 19.75 -4.34
N PHE A 35 -7.80 20.19 -5.43
CA PHE A 35 -6.54 19.64 -5.97
C PHE A 35 -5.40 19.55 -4.93
N ILE A 36 -5.21 20.61 -4.14
CA ILE A 36 -4.13 20.67 -3.14
C ILE A 36 -4.35 19.68 -1.99
N LYS A 37 -5.60 19.48 -1.54
CA LYS A 37 -5.89 18.56 -0.45
C LYS A 37 -5.61 17.11 -0.84
N THR A 38 -5.85 16.74 -2.10
CA THR A 38 -5.56 15.38 -2.59
C THR A 38 -4.07 15.13 -2.78
N ILE A 39 -3.27 16.13 -3.16
CA ILE A 39 -1.80 16.01 -3.19
C ILE A 39 -1.26 15.74 -1.78
N ILE A 40 -1.72 16.52 -0.79
CA ILE A 40 -1.33 16.31 0.62
C ILE A 40 -1.73 14.91 1.09
N LEU A 41 -2.96 14.48 0.78
CA LEU A 41 -3.44 13.13 1.12
C LEU A 41 -2.61 12.03 0.45
N SER A 42 -2.28 12.19 -0.84
CA SER A 42 -1.45 11.23 -1.58
C SER A 42 -0.06 11.10 -0.96
N ILE A 43 0.57 12.23 -0.61
CA ILE A 43 1.87 12.25 0.07
C ILE A 43 1.77 11.57 1.45
N CYS A 44 0.73 11.86 2.23
CA CYS A 44 0.49 11.19 3.51
C CYS A 44 0.32 9.67 3.36
N ILE A 45 -0.38 9.20 2.32
CA ILE A 45 -0.54 7.77 2.04
C ILE A 45 0.81 7.12 1.70
N VAL A 46 1.59 7.75 0.82
CA VAL A 46 2.93 7.23 0.43
C VAL A 46 3.85 7.17 1.63
N ILE A 47 3.90 8.23 2.44
CA ILE A 47 4.71 8.29 3.64
C ILE A 47 4.22 7.27 4.67
N GLY A 48 2.90 7.22 4.92
CA GLY A 48 2.29 6.27 5.84
C GLY A 48 2.55 4.82 5.44
N TYR A 49 2.52 4.51 4.13
CA TYR A 49 2.88 3.20 3.62
C TYR A 49 4.37 2.89 3.78
N HIS A 50 5.26 3.85 3.50
CA HIS A 50 6.70 3.67 3.70
C HIS A 50 7.06 3.44 5.18
N ILE A 51 6.45 4.20 6.08
CA ILE A 51 6.64 4.06 7.53
C ILE A 51 6.02 2.75 8.01
N GLY A 52 4.78 2.46 7.61
CA GLY A 52 4.07 1.23 7.95
C GLY A 52 4.82 -0.02 7.48
N LYS A 53 5.33 -0.01 6.24
CA LYS A 53 6.17 -1.10 5.70
C LYS A 53 7.45 -1.28 6.50
N LYS A 54 8.10 -0.21 6.96
CA LYS A 54 9.24 -0.32 7.89
C LYS A 54 8.83 -0.91 9.23
N VAL A 55 7.65 -0.59 9.74
CA VAL A 55 7.17 -1.12 11.03
C VAL A 55 6.76 -2.60 10.91
N ASP A 56 6.24 -3.02 9.76
CA ASP A 56 5.88 -4.41 9.48
C ASP A 56 7.12 -5.28 9.20
N ASN A 57 8.14 -4.71 8.54
CA ASN A 57 9.49 -5.29 8.41
C ASN A 57 10.27 -5.32 9.73
N LYS A 58 9.61 -5.31 10.89
CA LYS A 58 10.28 -5.48 12.20
C LYS A 58 11.12 -6.74 12.26
N GLU A 59 10.76 -7.81 11.56
CA GLU A 59 11.61 -9.01 11.45
C GLU A 59 12.94 -8.70 10.74
N ASP A 60 12.92 -8.04 9.57
CA ASP A 60 14.13 -7.60 8.87
C ASP A 60 14.97 -6.62 9.70
N ILE A 61 14.33 -5.68 10.41
CA ILE A 61 15.04 -4.65 11.19
C ILE A 61 15.65 -5.25 12.45
N VAL A 62 14.94 -6.15 13.13
CA VAL A 62 15.47 -6.87 14.30
C VAL A 62 16.61 -7.77 13.87
N GLU A 63 16.49 -8.50 12.76
CA GLU A 63 17.56 -9.35 12.23
C GLU A 63 18.78 -8.52 11.76
N PHE A 64 18.55 -7.34 11.17
CA PHE A 64 19.61 -6.40 10.82
C PHE A 64 20.33 -5.82 12.06
N ILE A 65 19.59 -5.51 13.12
CA ILE A 65 20.14 -5.01 14.39
C ILE A 65 20.91 -6.13 15.12
N GLU A 66 20.39 -7.36 15.17
CA GLU A 66 21.10 -8.51 15.75
C GLU A 66 22.41 -8.78 15.02
N ARG A 67 22.42 -8.74 13.68
CA ARG A 67 23.65 -8.86 12.89
C ARG A 67 24.67 -7.78 13.24
N LEU A 68 24.25 -6.52 13.37
CA LEU A 68 25.15 -5.42 13.72
C LEU A 68 25.71 -5.55 15.15
N ILE A 69 24.87 -5.92 16.11
CA ILE A 69 25.30 -6.12 17.51
C ILE A 69 26.25 -7.31 17.60
N ASN A 70 25.96 -8.42 16.93
CA ASN A 70 26.81 -9.62 16.92
C ASN A 70 28.18 -9.38 16.26
N ILE A 71 28.25 -8.53 15.23
CA ILE A 71 29.53 -8.11 14.61
C ILE A 71 30.41 -7.32 15.59
N GLN A 72 29.81 -6.55 16.51
CA GLN A 72 30.56 -5.74 17.49
C GLN A 72 30.98 -6.53 18.74
N GLY A 73 30.41 -7.71 18.99
CA GLY A 73 30.72 -8.55 20.15
C GLY A 73 31.98 -9.42 20.02
N LYS A 74 32.66 -9.39 18.87
CA LYS A 74 33.88 -10.18 18.61
C LYS A 74 35.14 -9.32 18.57
N LYS A 75 35.37 -8.52 19.61
CA LYS A 75 36.66 -7.89 19.87
C LYS A 75 37.10 -8.13 21.30
#